data_AF-A0A1C5RC73-F1
#
_entry.id   AF-A0A1C5RC73-F1
#
_cell.length_a   1.000
_cell.length_b   1.000
_cell.length_c   1.000
_cell.angle_alpha   90.00
_cell.angle_beta   90.00
_cell.angle_gamma   90.00
#
_symmetry.space_group_name_H-M   'P 1'
#
loop_
_entity.id
_entity.type
_entity.pdbx_description
1 polymer ?
#
loop_
_entity_poly.entity_id
_entity_poly.type
_entity_poly.pdbx_seq_one_letter_code
_entity_poly.pdbx_strand_id
1 'polypeptide(L)'
;MTRKTKTALITVCLLLTVTVVYALAAAGGASDPLASLSYLTGTFTDAVDQRVEEKLDASDQALLNGDAAPSDGGAATWMETRLKAGDALTGSTGTGVLLLAGGMQVTFNSGAVVDVTTGTTVTSGSALTASHRYLVAEETTAVFTVTSKTAVVDYQGPYAFSYSTNTDYNAIAAALKTMHLFQGSFTGYGEGYDLEVAPTRLQALIMFIRVLGEENDALAYTGSTPFTDITPGTQSEKYVGYAYSKGYTNGYSATTFRPSQTVTASQYMEFILRALGYSSADNKDLSGTLTNALTNGVITEGELAALQGGTFLRADLAYVSYYALDAAVSGSRQTLGDTLMDKGVFTVREKQAADALVTSGRK
;
A
#
# COMPACT_ATOMS: atom_id res chain seq x y z
N MET A 1 1.49 39.40 56.64
CA MET A 1 2.66 38.84 55.91
C MET A 1 2.11 37.70 55.08
N THR A 2 2.19 37.59 53.75
CA THR A 2 3.11 38.13 52.74
C THR A 2 2.44 38.00 51.38
N ARG A 3 2.67 38.98 50.48
CA ARG A 3 2.21 39.05 49.09
C ARG A 3 3.01 38.13 48.14
N LYS A 4 2.39 37.75 47.01
CA LYS A 4 2.80 37.94 45.57
C LYS A 4 2.44 36.70 44.72
N THR A 5 1.50 36.73 43.78
CA THR A 5 1.49 37.27 42.39
C THR A 5 2.48 36.64 41.40
N LYS A 6 1.94 36.03 40.31
CA LYS A 6 2.12 36.31 38.85
C LYS A 6 1.99 35.01 38.00
N THR A 7 1.00 34.84 37.12
CA THR A 7 0.87 35.24 35.68
C THR A 7 1.93 34.71 34.69
N ALA A 8 1.43 34.12 33.58
CA ALA A 8 1.87 34.14 32.16
C ALA A 8 2.02 32.73 31.51
N LEU A 9 1.19 32.31 30.54
CA LEU A 9 1.15 32.59 29.08
C LEU A 9 2.23 31.82 28.28
N ILE A 10 1.89 31.06 27.23
CA ILE A 10 1.93 31.40 25.77
C ILE A 10 0.98 30.41 25.05
N THR A 11 -0.16 30.78 24.43
CA THR A 11 -0.42 31.52 23.18
C THR A 11 -0.10 30.74 21.89
N VAL A 12 -1.12 30.32 21.12
CA VAL A 12 -1.22 30.55 19.65
C VAL A 12 -2.70 30.63 19.23
N CYS A 13 -3.08 31.83 18.79
CA CYS A 13 -4.10 32.22 17.80
C CYS A 13 -5.48 31.54 17.78
N LEU A 14 -6.48 32.24 18.32
CA LEU A 14 -7.82 32.25 17.74
C LEU A 14 -8.18 33.69 17.37
N LEU A 15 -7.95 34.02 16.10
CA LEU A 15 -8.47 35.20 15.42
C LEU A 15 -9.97 34.96 15.19
N LEU A 16 -10.81 35.28 16.15
CA LEU A 16 -12.23 35.51 15.89
C LEU A 16 -12.41 37.00 15.62
N THR A 17 -12.64 37.26 14.35
CA THR A 17 -13.12 38.51 13.77
C THR A 17 -14.38 38.98 14.50
N VAL A 18 -14.19 39.88 15.46
CA VAL A 18 -15.27 40.76 15.92
C VAL A 18 -15.60 41.68 14.75
N THR A 19 -16.57 41.29 13.92
CA THR A 19 -17.29 42.25 13.07
C THR A 19 -18.10 43.15 14.01
N VAL A 20 -17.45 44.20 14.52
CA VAL A 20 -18.12 45.35 15.11
C VAL A 20 -18.96 45.95 13.97
N VAL A 21 -20.26 45.75 14.03
CA VAL A 21 -21.21 46.51 13.21
C VAL A 21 -21.02 47.97 13.61
N TYR A 22 -20.37 48.75 12.73
CA TYR A 22 -20.36 50.20 12.78
C TYR A 22 -21.80 50.70 12.59
N ALA A 23 -22.57 50.78 13.67
CA ALA A 23 -23.76 51.60 13.72
C ALA A 23 -23.30 53.02 14.09
N LEU A 24 -23.40 53.94 13.13
CA LEU A 24 -23.25 55.37 13.39
C LEU A 24 -24.30 55.81 14.42
N ALA A 25 -23.88 56.05 15.65
CA ALA A 25 -24.60 56.85 16.63
C ALA A 25 -23.57 57.62 17.49
N ALA A 26 -23.89 58.88 17.77
CA ALA A 26 -22.98 59.88 18.31
C ALA A 26 -22.27 59.50 19.63
N ALA A 27 -21.08 60.07 19.83
CA ALA A 27 -20.18 59.83 20.96
C ALA A 27 -20.82 60.14 22.33
N GLY A 28 -20.87 59.14 23.21
CA GLY A 28 -21.07 59.30 24.66
C GLY A 28 -19.72 59.33 25.37
N GLY A 29 -19.50 60.33 26.24
CA GLY A 29 -18.24 60.52 26.97
C GLY A 29 -18.04 59.54 28.13
N ALA A 30 -16.84 59.52 28.71
CA ALA A 30 -16.36 58.61 29.76
C ALA A 30 -17.16 58.59 31.09
N SER A 31 -18.23 59.39 31.21
CA SER A 31 -19.14 59.43 32.34
C SER A 31 -20.49 58.74 32.08
N ASP A 32 -20.77 58.29 30.84
CA ASP A 32 -21.99 57.55 30.50
C ASP A 32 -21.72 56.53 29.37
N PRO A 33 -21.13 55.36 29.69
CA PRO A 33 -21.00 54.28 28.72
C PRO A 33 -22.39 53.74 28.37
N LEU A 34 -22.71 53.75 27.06
CA LEU A 34 -23.99 53.30 26.45
C LEU A 34 -24.48 51.90 26.90
N ALA A 35 -23.63 51.12 27.56
CA ALA A 35 -24.00 49.92 28.30
C ALA A 35 -23.45 50.01 29.72
N SER A 36 -24.33 49.94 30.71
CA SER A 36 -23.92 49.90 32.12
C SER A 36 -23.07 48.66 32.40
N LEU A 37 -22.09 48.77 33.31
CA LEU A 37 -21.27 47.63 33.72
C LEU A 37 -22.16 46.47 34.23
N SER A 38 -23.26 46.78 34.91
CA SER A 38 -24.27 45.80 35.34
C SER A 38 -24.96 45.07 34.20
N TYR A 39 -25.17 45.73 33.05
CA TYR A 39 -25.73 45.07 31.86
C TYR A 39 -24.70 44.12 31.22
N LEU A 40 -23.42 44.54 31.17
CA LEU A 40 -22.33 43.74 30.63
C LEU A 40 -21.98 42.54 31.51
N THR A 41 -22.00 42.68 32.83
CA THR A 41 -21.64 41.59 33.76
C THR A 41 -22.80 40.68 34.16
N GLY A 42 -24.05 41.16 34.04
CA GLY A 42 -25.25 40.38 34.28
C GLY A 42 -25.84 39.90 32.96
N THR A 43 -26.88 40.59 32.50
CA THR A 43 -27.70 40.23 31.33
C THR A 43 -26.92 39.78 30.08
N PHE A 44 -25.81 40.45 29.74
CA PHE A 44 -25.00 40.07 28.57
C PHE A 44 -24.18 38.81 28.83
N THR A 45 -23.49 38.71 29.97
CA THR A 45 -22.75 37.49 30.35
C THR A 45 -23.71 36.31 30.48
N ASP A 46 -24.86 36.48 31.14
CA ASP A 46 -25.86 35.43 31.31
C ASP A 46 -26.42 34.96 29.96
N ALA A 47 -26.67 35.90 29.03
CA ALA A 47 -27.13 35.55 27.68
C ALA A 47 -26.05 34.89 26.82
N VAL A 48 -24.78 35.24 27.02
CA VAL A 48 -23.64 34.58 26.33
C VAL A 48 -23.43 33.19 26.90
N ASP A 49 -23.41 33.04 28.21
CA ASP A 49 -23.23 31.76 28.90
C ASP A 49 -24.38 30.81 28.54
N GLN A 50 -25.64 31.27 28.58
CA GLN A 50 -26.79 30.48 28.16
C GLN A 50 -26.69 30.02 26.70
N ARG A 51 -26.19 30.88 25.81
CA ARG A 51 -26.06 30.56 24.38
C ARG A 51 -24.87 29.66 24.08
N VAL A 52 -23.85 29.69 24.93
CA VAL A 52 -22.73 28.74 24.91
C VAL A 52 -23.19 27.38 25.43
N GLU A 53 -23.95 27.34 26.51
CA GLU A 53 -24.53 26.12 27.08
C GLU A 53 -25.50 25.45 26.09
N GLU A 54 -26.41 26.22 25.47
CA GLU A 54 -27.31 25.71 24.40
C GLU A 54 -26.54 25.14 23.20
N LYS A 55 -25.39 25.73 22.85
CA LYS A 55 -24.52 25.25 21.76
C LYS A 55 -23.75 23.99 22.14
N LEU A 56 -23.32 23.88 23.40
CA LEU A 56 -22.69 22.67 23.96
C LEU A 56 -23.70 21.52 24.03
N ASP A 57 -24.91 21.77 24.55
CA ASP A 57 -25.99 20.78 24.63
C ASP A 57 -26.44 20.30 23.25
N ALA A 58 -26.50 21.20 22.26
CA ALA A 58 -26.78 20.83 20.87
C ALA A 58 -25.66 19.98 20.23
N SER A 59 -24.40 20.26 20.59
CA SER A 59 -23.25 19.46 20.16
C SER A 59 -23.26 18.07 20.81
N ASP A 60 -23.57 17.99 22.11
CA ASP A 60 -23.68 16.73 22.85
C ASP A 60 -24.88 15.90 22.37
N GLN A 61 -26.01 16.53 22.06
CA GLN A 61 -27.14 15.86 21.43
C GLN A 61 -26.81 15.35 20.01
N ALA A 62 -26.02 16.09 19.23
CA ALA A 62 -25.58 15.63 17.91
C ALA A 62 -24.66 14.41 18.02
N LEU A 63 -23.83 14.33 19.07
CA LEU A 63 -23.01 13.16 19.37
C LEU A 63 -23.85 11.95 19.84
N LEU A 64 -24.95 12.19 20.56
CA LEU A 64 -25.83 11.14 21.09
C LEU A 64 -26.85 10.61 20.07
N ASN A 65 -27.33 11.46 19.16
CA ASN A 65 -28.35 11.14 18.16
C ASN A 65 -27.74 10.67 16.83
N GLY A 66 -26.77 9.75 16.88
CA GLY A 66 -26.03 9.25 15.71
C GLY A 66 -26.89 9.12 14.45
N ASP A 67 -26.83 10.15 13.60
CA ASP A 67 -27.41 10.13 12.27
C ASP A 67 -26.57 9.16 11.44
N ALA A 68 -27.25 8.24 10.76
CA ALA A 68 -26.65 7.12 10.05
C ALA A 68 -25.76 7.57 8.87
N ALA A 69 -24.51 7.91 9.19
CA ALA A 69 -23.40 8.06 8.27
C ALA A 69 -22.86 6.67 7.87
N PRO A 70 -22.26 6.52 6.67
CA PRO A 70 -21.51 5.31 6.31
C PRO A 70 -20.49 5.04 7.41
N SER A 71 -20.37 3.78 7.86
CA SER A 71 -19.62 3.36 9.05
C SER A 71 -18.33 4.17 9.30
N ASP A 72 -18.43 5.23 10.09
CA ASP A 72 -17.34 6.17 10.36
C ASP A 72 -16.44 5.51 11.41
N GLY A 73 -15.31 4.99 10.98
CA GLY A 73 -14.32 4.41 11.86
C GLY A 73 -13.46 5.51 12.46
N GLY A 74 -13.35 5.55 13.79
CA GLY A 74 -12.32 6.35 14.46
C GLY A 74 -11.15 5.47 14.88
N ALA A 75 -9.97 5.64 14.27
CA ALA A 75 -8.75 4.95 14.69
C ALA A 75 -8.07 5.75 15.82
N ALA A 76 -8.22 5.30 17.07
CA ALA A 76 -7.62 5.96 18.23
C ALA A 76 -6.07 5.90 18.22
N THR A 77 -5.51 4.84 17.66
CA THR A 77 -4.08 4.63 17.46
C THR A 77 -3.77 4.49 15.97
N TRP A 78 -2.48 4.54 15.61
CA TRP A 78 -2.06 4.21 14.26
C TRP A 78 -2.43 2.77 13.91
N MET A 79 -3.06 2.61 12.76
CA MET A 79 -3.45 1.35 12.16
C MET A 79 -2.78 1.25 10.79
N GLU A 80 -2.30 0.06 10.44
CA GLU A 80 -1.72 -0.22 9.13
C GLU A 80 -2.76 -0.90 8.22
N THR A 81 -2.75 -0.58 6.94
CA THR A 81 -3.48 -1.34 5.92
C THR A 81 -2.74 -1.40 4.59
N ARG A 82 -3.00 -2.47 3.82
CA ARG A 82 -2.61 -2.55 2.40
C ARG A 82 -3.82 -2.24 1.53
N LEU A 83 -3.62 -1.38 0.54
CA LEU A 83 -4.63 -0.95 -0.42
C LEU A 83 -4.18 -1.30 -1.84
N LYS A 84 -5.13 -1.48 -2.76
CA LYS A 84 -4.86 -1.68 -4.20
C LYS A 84 -5.12 -0.40 -4.99
N ALA A 85 -4.65 -0.37 -6.24
CA ALA A 85 -4.86 0.74 -7.16
C ALA A 85 -6.30 1.24 -7.16
N GLY A 86 -6.52 2.53 -6.99
CA GLY A 86 -7.85 3.15 -6.99
C GLY A 86 -8.65 3.00 -5.68
N ASP A 87 -8.18 2.21 -4.71
CA ASP A 87 -8.74 2.29 -3.35
C ASP A 87 -8.45 3.67 -2.77
N ALA A 88 -9.35 4.15 -1.92
CA ALA A 88 -9.24 5.47 -1.30
C ALA A 88 -9.51 5.42 0.20
N LEU A 89 -8.70 6.17 0.94
CA LEU A 89 -8.95 6.55 2.34
C LEU A 89 -9.47 7.98 2.34
N THR A 90 -10.69 8.18 2.84
CA THR A 90 -11.24 9.51 3.08
C THR A 90 -11.06 9.85 4.55
N GLY A 91 -10.49 11.01 4.83
CA GLY A 91 -10.29 11.53 6.17
C GLY A 91 -10.89 12.93 6.33
N SER A 92 -11.40 13.21 7.53
CA SER A 92 -11.83 14.56 7.95
C SER A 92 -10.80 15.19 8.88
N THR A 93 -11.10 16.36 9.45
CA THR A 93 -10.21 17.07 10.37
C THR A 93 -9.65 16.16 11.47
N GLY A 94 -8.32 16.19 11.63
CA GLY A 94 -7.60 15.38 12.62
C GLY A 94 -7.13 14.02 12.09
N THR A 95 -7.48 13.64 10.86
CA THR A 95 -6.97 12.41 10.23
C THR A 95 -5.48 12.52 9.94
N GLY A 96 -4.70 11.58 10.47
CA GLY A 96 -3.29 11.38 10.13
C GLY A 96 -3.14 10.26 9.09
N VAL A 97 -2.29 10.48 8.09
CA VAL A 97 -1.96 9.49 7.05
C VAL A 97 -0.44 9.44 6.86
N LEU A 98 0.13 8.24 6.77
CA LEU A 98 1.54 8.00 6.51
C LEU A 98 1.66 6.91 5.45
N LEU A 99 2.16 7.28 4.27
CA LEU A 99 2.41 6.34 3.17
C LEU A 99 3.73 5.61 3.43
N LEU A 100 3.71 4.30 3.64
CA LEU A 100 4.92 3.50 3.89
C LEU A 100 5.53 2.96 2.59
N ALA A 101 4.70 2.52 1.65
CA ALA A 101 5.14 2.04 0.35
C ALA A 101 4.07 2.28 -0.73
N GLY A 102 4.51 2.41 -1.97
CA GLY A 102 3.64 2.61 -3.12
C GLY A 102 3.45 4.08 -3.47
N GLY A 103 2.36 4.38 -4.15
CA GLY A 103 2.00 5.71 -4.62
C GLY A 103 0.57 6.01 -4.25
N MET A 104 0.36 7.18 -3.68
CA MET A 104 -0.96 7.74 -3.44
C MET A 104 -0.96 9.21 -3.87
N GLN A 105 -2.15 9.74 -4.13
CA GLN A 105 -2.39 11.18 -4.29
C GLN A 105 -3.43 11.64 -3.28
N VAL A 106 -3.36 12.91 -2.86
CA VAL A 106 -4.36 13.52 -1.98
C VAL A 106 -5.14 14.59 -2.73
N THR A 107 -6.46 14.56 -2.64
CA THR A 107 -7.37 15.57 -3.22
C THR A 107 -8.35 16.09 -2.17
N PHE A 108 -8.61 17.39 -2.19
CA PHE A 108 -9.58 18.09 -1.36
C PHE A 108 -10.07 19.36 -2.07
N ASN A 109 -11.27 19.83 -1.75
CA ASN A 109 -11.93 20.96 -2.42
C ASN A 109 -11.87 22.27 -1.61
N SER A 110 -11.61 22.18 -0.31
CA SER A 110 -11.52 23.29 0.63
C SER A 110 -10.59 22.92 1.78
N GLY A 111 -10.18 23.92 2.57
CA GLY A 111 -9.29 23.72 3.71
C GLY A 111 -7.86 23.37 3.28
N ALA A 112 -7.17 22.53 4.06
CA ALA A 112 -5.77 22.19 3.84
C ALA A 112 -5.42 20.79 4.33
N VAL A 113 -4.45 20.17 3.65
CA VAL A 113 -3.69 19.04 4.18
C VAL A 113 -2.26 19.53 4.44
N VAL A 114 -1.69 19.20 5.59
CA VAL A 114 -0.33 19.59 5.98
C VAL A 114 0.56 18.38 5.93
N ASP A 115 1.68 18.48 5.22
CA ASP A 115 2.82 17.58 5.38
C ASP A 115 3.54 17.99 6.67
N VAL A 116 3.33 17.22 7.73
CA VAL A 116 3.87 17.48 9.07
C VAL A 116 5.38 17.23 9.09
N THR A 117 5.89 16.34 8.23
CA THR A 117 7.32 16.04 8.15
C THR A 117 8.10 17.24 7.64
N THR A 118 7.58 17.95 6.64
CA THR A 118 8.21 19.15 6.09
C THR A 118 7.69 20.46 6.70
N GLY A 119 6.56 20.42 7.40
CA GLY A 119 5.90 21.60 7.97
C GLY A 119 5.22 22.50 6.92
N THR A 120 4.81 21.94 5.79
CA THR A 120 4.24 22.71 4.66
C THR A 120 2.85 22.23 4.28
N THR A 121 1.98 23.14 3.84
CA THR A 121 0.69 22.78 3.25
C THR A 121 0.88 22.07 1.91
N VAL A 122 0.11 21.02 1.67
CA VAL A 122 0.10 20.23 0.43
C VAL A 122 -0.89 20.85 -0.55
N THR A 123 -0.57 20.85 -1.85
CA THR A 123 -1.53 21.27 -2.88
C THR A 123 -2.46 20.10 -3.24
N SER A 124 -3.77 20.35 -3.33
CA SER A 124 -4.73 19.34 -3.76
C SER A 124 -4.35 18.75 -5.13
N GLY A 125 -4.39 17.43 -5.25
CA GLY A 125 -3.92 16.66 -6.41
C GLY A 125 -2.45 16.21 -6.33
N SER A 126 -1.70 16.61 -5.29
CA SER A 126 -0.29 16.20 -5.15
C SER A 126 -0.16 14.73 -4.82
N ALA A 127 0.89 14.10 -5.38
CA ALA A 127 1.35 12.80 -4.93
C ALA A 127 1.93 12.91 -3.51
N LEU A 128 1.70 11.89 -2.68
CA LEU A 128 2.29 11.78 -1.36
C LEU A 128 3.72 11.24 -1.47
N THR A 129 4.59 11.71 -0.59
CA THR A 129 5.95 11.20 -0.43
C THR A 129 5.93 10.07 0.59
N ALA A 130 6.58 8.95 0.28
CA ALA A 130 6.71 7.85 1.23
C ALA A 130 7.46 8.31 2.49
N SER A 131 7.08 7.75 3.65
CA SER A 131 7.61 8.10 4.98
C SER A 131 7.33 9.54 5.44
N HIS A 132 6.43 10.27 4.76
CA HIS A 132 5.93 11.56 5.23
C HIS A 132 4.60 11.42 5.94
N ARG A 133 4.42 12.16 7.05
CA ARG A 133 3.17 12.21 7.80
C ARG A 133 2.34 13.38 7.32
N TYR A 134 1.12 13.09 6.91
CA TYR A 134 0.13 14.05 6.46
C TYR A 134 -0.97 14.19 7.51
N LEU A 135 -1.45 15.42 7.73
CA LEU A 135 -2.53 15.74 8.64
C LEU A 135 -3.61 16.53 7.90
N VAL A 136 -4.85 16.06 7.98
CA VAL A 136 -6.02 16.77 7.46
C VAL A 136 -6.39 17.88 8.44
N ALA A 137 -6.33 19.13 8.00
CA ALA A 137 -6.59 20.30 8.85
C ALA A 137 -8.09 20.53 9.09
N GLU A 138 -8.41 21.60 9.81
CA GLU A 138 -9.79 22.03 10.05
C GLU A 138 -10.57 22.26 8.75
N GLU A 139 -11.88 22.03 8.80
CA GLU A 139 -12.82 22.26 7.68
C GLU A 139 -12.37 21.59 6.36
N THR A 140 -11.69 20.45 6.47
CA THR A 140 -11.12 19.71 5.33
C THR A 140 -11.65 18.29 5.31
N THR A 141 -12.17 17.88 4.15
CA THR A 141 -12.33 16.46 3.81
C THR A 141 -11.33 16.14 2.71
N ALA A 142 -10.39 15.25 3.00
CA ALA A 142 -9.33 14.85 2.09
C ALA A 142 -9.51 13.39 1.68
N VAL A 143 -9.35 13.14 0.38
CA VAL A 143 -9.39 11.79 -0.21
C VAL A 143 -7.99 11.43 -0.65
N PHE A 144 -7.43 10.40 -0.02
CA PHE A 144 -6.13 9.82 -0.33
C PHE A 144 -6.37 8.58 -1.21
N THR A 145 -6.08 8.68 -2.51
CA THR A 145 -6.34 7.61 -3.49
C THR A 145 -5.04 6.93 -3.91
N VAL A 146 -5.03 5.60 -3.93
CA VAL A 146 -3.88 4.81 -4.41
C VAL A 146 -3.72 4.96 -5.92
N THR A 147 -2.52 5.34 -6.36
CA THR A 147 -2.17 5.56 -7.77
C THR A 147 -1.24 4.48 -8.32
N SER A 148 -0.51 3.76 -7.46
CA SER A 148 0.28 2.58 -7.80
C SER A 148 -0.56 1.29 -7.81
N LYS A 149 0.05 0.15 -8.18
CA LYS A 149 -0.62 -1.16 -8.13
C LYS A 149 -1.12 -1.52 -6.73
N THR A 150 -0.29 -1.21 -5.73
CA THR A 150 -0.55 -1.43 -4.31
C THR A 150 0.11 -0.32 -3.49
N ALA A 151 -0.41 -0.07 -2.29
CA ALA A 151 0.21 0.82 -1.31
C ALA A 151 0.05 0.25 0.10
N VAL A 152 0.97 0.62 1.00
CA VAL A 152 0.89 0.36 2.44
C VAL A 152 0.76 1.68 3.15
N VAL A 153 -0.28 1.82 3.98
CA VAL A 153 -0.67 3.09 4.57
C VAL A 153 -0.94 2.89 6.05
N ASP A 154 -0.28 3.72 6.85
CA ASP A 154 -0.61 3.94 8.23
C ASP A 154 -1.62 5.10 8.33
N TYR A 155 -2.65 4.94 9.15
CA TYR A 155 -3.66 5.96 9.36
C TYR A 155 -4.11 6.04 10.83
N GLN A 156 -4.58 7.23 11.23
CA GLN A 156 -5.10 7.52 12.56
C GLN A 156 -6.20 8.59 12.45
N GLY A 157 -7.16 8.59 13.36
CA GLY A 157 -8.27 9.57 13.38
C GLY A 157 -9.50 9.07 12.62
N PRO A 158 -10.44 9.96 12.28
CA PRO A 158 -11.64 9.61 11.50
C PRO A 158 -11.27 9.10 10.11
N TYR A 159 -11.87 8.00 9.65
CA TYR A 159 -11.60 7.48 8.32
C TYR A 159 -12.81 6.75 7.73
N ALA A 160 -12.87 6.74 6.41
CA ALA A 160 -13.73 5.87 5.63
C ALA A 160 -12.96 5.32 4.42
N PHE A 161 -13.06 4.01 4.17
CA PHE A 161 -12.48 3.39 2.98
C PHE A 161 -13.50 3.27 1.85
N SER A 162 -13.03 3.50 0.63
CA SER A 162 -13.73 3.15 -0.61
C SER A 162 -12.84 2.21 -1.41
N TYR A 163 -13.32 1.01 -1.70
CA TYR A 163 -12.56 -0.02 -2.40
C TYR A 163 -12.92 -0.07 -3.89
N SER A 164 -11.89 -0.15 -4.72
CA SER A 164 -12.00 -0.33 -6.17
C SER A 164 -12.23 -1.79 -6.56
N THR A 165 -12.58 -2.02 -7.82
CA THR A 165 -12.64 -3.35 -8.44
C THR A 165 -11.37 -3.69 -9.23
N ASN A 166 -10.29 -2.93 -9.05
CA ASN A 166 -9.02 -3.17 -9.74
C ASN A 166 -8.37 -4.48 -9.27
N THR A 167 -7.38 -4.96 -10.03
CA THR A 167 -6.62 -6.17 -9.69
C THR A 167 -6.04 -6.08 -8.27
N ASP A 168 -6.34 -7.08 -7.45
CA ASP A 168 -5.91 -7.12 -6.05
C ASP A 168 -4.62 -7.94 -5.90
N TYR A 169 -3.48 -7.30 -6.15
CA TYR A 169 -2.17 -7.95 -5.98
C TYR A 169 -1.88 -8.32 -4.52
N ASN A 170 -2.49 -7.63 -3.55
CA ASN A 170 -2.34 -7.98 -2.13
C ASN A 170 -3.01 -9.33 -1.85
N ALA A 171 -4.23 -9.52 -2.35
CA ALA A 171 -4.95 -10.79 -2.25
C ALA A 171 -4.22 -11.93 -2.97
N ILE A 172 -3.64 -11.68 -4.15
CA ILE A 172 -2.85 -12.68 -4.89
C ILE A 172 -1.60 -13.11 -4.10
N ALA A 173 -0.89 -12.16 -3.49
CA ALA A 173 0.25 -12.49 -2.63
C ALA A 173 -0.18 -13.32 -1.41
N ALA A 174 -1.31 -12.97 -0.78
CA ALA A 174 -1.89 -13.73 0.33
C ALA A 174 -2.34 -15.15 -0.09
N ALA A 175 -2.88 -15.29 -1.30
CA ALA A 175 -3.27 -16.57 -1.89
C ALA A 175 -2.05 -17.50 -2.09
N LEU A 176 -0.97 -16.98 -2.69
CA LEU A 176 0.28 -17.73 -2.81
C LEU A 176 0.87 -18.11 -1.45
N LYS A 177 0.80 -17.22 -0.46
CA LYS A 177 1.27 -17.50 0.92
C LYS A 177 0.46 -18.61 1.58
N THR A 178 -0.85 -18.66 1.33
CA THR A 178 -1.75 -19.72 1.84
C THR A 178 -1.39 -21.10 1.27
N MET A 179 -0.82 -21.14 0.06
CA MET A 179 -0.29 -22.35 -0.57
C MET A 179 1.21 -22.57 -0.29
N HIS A 180 1.81 -21.81 0.63
CA HIS A 180 3.24 -21.87 1.00
C HIS A 180 4.21 -21.49 -0.13
N LEU A 181 3.71 -20.91 -1.23
CA LEU A 181 4.49 -20.57 -2.43
C LEU A 181 5.10 -19.17 -2.37
N PHE A 182 4.71 -18.36 -1.40
CA PHE A 182 5.19 -16.99 -1.22
C PHE A 182 5.54 -16.72 0.24
N GLN A 183 6.69 -16.10 0.45
CA GLN A 183 7.14 -15.65 1.76
C GLN A 183 7.45 -14.16 1.70
N GLY A 184 7.06 -13.45 2.77
CA GLY A 184 7.45 -12.08 2.99
C GLY A 184 8.96 -11.94 3.22
N SER A 185 9.43 -10.71 3.17
CA SER A 185 10.76 -10.29 3.62
C SER A 185 10.75 -9.99 5.12
N PHE A 186 11.84 -9.41 5.60
CA PHE A 186 11.96 -8.89 6.98
C PHE A 186 11.46 -7.44 7.12
N THR A 187 10.82 -6.87 6.10
CA THR A 187 10.21 -5.55 6.18
C THR A 187 9.12 -5.56 7.26
N GLY A 188 9.20 -4.60 8.19
CA GLY A 188 8.33 -4.56 9.37
C GLY A 188 6.90 -4.06 9.12
N TYR A 189 6.52 -3.80 7.86
CA TYR A 189 5.22 -3.29 7.46
C TYR A 189 4.64 -4.10 6.31
N GLY A 190 3.31 -4.04 6.17
CA GLY A 190 2.56 -4.60 5.06
C GLY A 190 2.80 -6.11 4.87
N GLU A 191 2.89 -6.85 5.97
CA GLU A 191 3.19 -8.29 5.98
C GLU A 191 4.52 -8.70 5.33
N GLY A 192 5.42 -7.74 5.06
CA GLY A 192 6.70 -7.99 4.40
C GLY A 192 6.56 -8.38 2.92
N TYR A 193 5.41 -8.15 2.27
CA TYR A 193 5.23 -8.59 0.88
C TYR A 193 6.10 -7.85 -0.12
N ASP A 194 6.44 -6.59 0.17
CA ASP A 194 7.26 -5.70 -0.67
C ASP A 194 6.79 -5.65 -2.15
N LEU A 195 5.47 -5.69 -2.38
CA LEU A 195 4.89 -5.78 -3.73
C LEU A 195 5.24 -4.57 -4.61
N GLU A 196 5.55 -3.45 -3.98
CA GLU A 196 5.89 -2.17 -4.61
C GLU A 196 7.34 -2.12 -5.13
N VAL A 197 8.18 -3.11 -4.82
CA VAL A 197 9.61 -3.11 -5.12
C VAL A 197 9.91 -3.94 -6.37
N ALA A 198 10.82 -3.46 -7.22
CA ALA A 198 11.35 -4.23 -8.33
C ALA A 198 12.30 -5.34 -7.82
N PRO A 199 12.01 -6.63 -8.07
CA PRO A 199 12.81 -7.71 -7.53
C PRO A 199 14.16 -7.80 -8.26
N THR A 200 15.22 -8.08 -7.50
CA THR A 200 16.51 -8.44 -8.09
C THR A 200 16.41 -9.81 -8.75
N ARG A 201 17.34 -10.13 -9.66
CA ARG A 201 17.38 -11.40 -10.37
C ARG A 201 17.54 -12.59 -9.41
N LEU A 202 18.31 -12.43 -8.33
CA LEU A 202 18.41 -13.45 -7.28
C LEU A 202 17.09 -13.61 -6.52
N GLN A 203 16.45 -12.51 -6.12
CA GLN A 203 15.16 -12.57 -5.42
C GLN A 203 14.10 -13.24 -6.29
N ALA A 204 14.01 -12.85 -7.56
CA ALA A 204 13.06 -13.41 -8.50
C ALA A 204 13.27 -14.91 -8.74
N LEU A 205 14.53 -15.36 -8.83
CA LEU A 205 14.87 -16.78 -8.96
C LEU A 205 14.45 -17.57 -7.71
N ILE A 206 14.74 -17.05 -6.51
CA ILE A 206 14.34 -17.70 -5.24
C ILE A 206 12.82 -17.83 -5.16
N MET A 207 12.09 -16.76 -5.49
CA MET A 207 10.63 -16.77 -5.49
C MET A 207 10.06 -17.74 -6.53
N PHE A 208 10.65 -17.80 -7.72
CA PHE A 208 10.30 -18.79 -8.72
C PHE A 208 10.50 -20.24 -8.23
N ILE A 209 11.65 -20.54 -7.61
CA ILE A 209 11.91 -21.88 -7.04
C ILE A 209 10.87 -22.25 -5.96
N ARG A 210 10.47 -21.28 -5.13
CA ARG A 210 9.41 -21.46 -4.13
C ARG A 210 8.06 -21.75 -4.77
N VAL A 211 7.73 -21.04 -5.84
CA VAL A 211 6.49 -21.27 -6.62
C VAL A 211 6.47 -22.66 -7.24
N LEU A 212 7.62 -23.23 -7.59
CA LEU A 212 7.73 -24.63 -8.03
C LEU A 212 7.70 -25.64 -6.88
N GLY A 213 7.62 -25.21 -5.62
CA GLY A 213 7.74 -26.08 -4.45
C GLY A 213 9.11 -26.73 -4.29
N GLU A 214 10.14 -26.19 -4.96
CA GLU A 214 11.48 -26.79 -5.06
C GLU A 214 12.49 -26.12 -4.10
N GLU A 215 12.03 -25.33 -3.11
CA GLU A 215 12.91 -24.61 -2.18
C GLU A 215 13.79 -25.57 -1.36
N ASN A 216 13.22 -26.65 -0.84
CA ASN A 216 13.98 -27.63 -0.05
C ASN A 216 15.07 -28.32 -0.88
N ASP A 217 14.75 -28.69 -2.12
CA ASP A 217 15.72 -29.29 -3.05
C ASP A 217 16.85 -28.30 -3.39
N ALA A 218 16.49 -27.04 -3.61
CA ALA A 218 17.48 -25.99 -3.85
C ALA A 218 18.37 -25.75 -2.64
N LEU A 219 17.83 -25.75 -1.41
CA LEU A 219 18.60 -25.60 -0.17
C LEU A 219 19.48 -26.81 0.15
N ALA A 220 19.09 -28.01 -0.31
CA ALA A 220 19.86 -29.24 -0.20
C ALA A 220 20.92 -29.37 -1.31
N TYR A 221 20.89 -28.53 -2.34
CA TYR A 221 21.84 -28.59 -3.45
C TYR A 221 23.27 -28.33 -2.98
N THR A 222 24.19 -29.21 -3.40
CA THR A 222 25.62 -29.19 -3.05
C THR A 222 26.55 -29.04 -4.25
N GLY A 223 25.99 -28.93 -5.47
CA GLY A 223 26.78 -28.66 -6.66
C GLY A 223 27.26 -27.21 -6.72
N SER A 224 28.19 -26.94 -7.63
CA SER A 224 28.71 -25.59 -7.87
C SER A 224 28.00 -24.89 -9.03
N THR A 225 28.30 -23.61 -9.20
CA THR A 225 27.83 -22.80 -10.32
C THR A 225 29.01 -22.20 -11.09
N PRO A 226 28.93 -21.99 -12.42
CA PRO A 226 30.00 -21.34 -13.18
C PRO A 226 30.09 -19.82 -12.93
N PHE A 227 29.16 -19.25 -12.15
CA PHE A 227 29.05 -17.80 -11.99
C PHE A 227 30.00 -17.25 -10.92
N THR A 228 30.93 -16.39 -11.34
CA THR A 228 31.98 -15.83 -10.47
C THR A 228 31.48 -14.71 -9.55
N ASP A 229 30.30 -14.16 -9.84
CA ASP A 229 29.62 -13.13 -9.04
C ASP A 229 28.64 -13.72 -8.01
N ILE A 230 28.71 -15.03 -7.77
CA ILE A 230 28.04 -15.74 -6.70
C ILE A 230 29.09 -16.29 -5.74
N THR A 231 29.05 -15.86 -4.48
CA THR A 231 30.01 -16.28 -3.47
C THR A 231 29.82 -17.77 -3.11
N PRO A 232 30.88 -18.60 -3.21
CA PRO A 232 30.79 -20.01 -2.83
C PRO A 232 30.41 -20.22 -1.36
N GLY A 233 29.69 -21.30 -1.08
CA GLY A 233 29.22 -21.70 0.25
C GLY A 233 28.02 -20.89 0.77
N THR A 234 27.53 -19.90 0.01
CA THR A 234 26.36 -19.11 0.40
C THR A 234 25.05 -19.79 0.01
N GLN A 235 23.96 -19.42 0.67
CA GLN A 235 22.62 -19.87 0.27
C GLN A 235 22.26 -19.44 -1.16
N SER A 236 22.80 -18.31 -1.63
CA SER A 236 22.65 -17.87 -3.02
C SER A 236 23.27 -18.85 -4.02
N GLU A 237 24.44 -19.44 -3.70
CA GLU A 237 25.05 -20.47 -4.54
C GLU A 237 24.14 -21.69 -4.67
N LYS A 238 23.51 -22.10 -3.56
CA LYS A 238 22.59 -23.24 -3.56
C LYS A 238 21.42 -23.04 -4.51
N TYR A 239 20.72 -21.91 -4.39
CA TYR A 239 19.59 -21.58 -5.27
C TYR A 239 20.01 -21.42 -6.74
N VAL A 240 21.09 -20.67 -6.98
CA VAL A 240 21.54 -20.38 -8.34
C VAL A 240 22.12 -21.62 -9.02
N GLY A 241 22.90 -22.42 -8.28
CA GLY A 241 23.44 -23.70 -8.74
C GLY A 241 22.35 -24.72 -9.02
N TYR A 242 21.36 -24.84 -8.13
CA TYR A 242 20.19 -25.70 -8.38
C TYR A 242 19.47 -25.29 -9.67
N ALA A 243 19.08 -24.02 -9.79
CA ALA A 243 18.41 -23.52 -10.98
C ALA A 243 19.22 -23.70 -12.27
N TYR A 244 20.55 -23.52 -12.19
CA TYR A 244 21.45 -23.77 -13.30
C TYR A 244 21.44 -25.26 -13.71
N SER A 245 21.55 -26.17 -12.73
CA SER A 245 21.54 -27.62 -12.97
C SER A 245 20.22 -28.13 -13.54
N LYS A 246 19.11 -27.46 -13.21
CA LYS A 246 17.76 -27.73 -13.73
C LYS A 246 17.51 -27.10 -15.11
N GLY A 247 18.44 -26.27 -15.60
CA GLY A 247 18.29 -25.54 -16.86
C GLY A 247 17.36 -24.33 -16.78
N TYR A 248 16.87 -23.96 -15.59
CA TYR A 248 15.99 -22.80 -15.39
C TYR A 248 16.70 -21.48 -15.69
N THR A 249 18.02 -21.40 -15.51
CA THR A 249 18.81 -20.21 -15.85
C THR A 249 20.11 -20.57 -16.57
N ASN A 250 20.50 -19.73 -17.52
CA ASN A 250 21.81 -19.79 -18.19
C ASN A 250 22.84 -18.84 -17.56
N GLY A 251 22.44 -18.07 -16.55
CA GLY A 251 23.16 -16.86 -16.14
C GLY A 251 22.82 -15.66 -17.02
N TYR A 252 23.49 -14.55 -16.77
CA TYR A 252 23.50 -13.37 -17.62
C TYR A 252 24.58 -13.48 -18.71
N SER A 253 25.72 -14.06 -18.36
CA SER A 253 26.75 -14.52 -19.29
C SER A 253 27.18 -15.94 -18.90
N ALA A 254 28.13 -16.53 -19.64
CA ALA A 254 28.69 -17.83 -19.30
C ALA A 254 29.26 -17.92 -17.88
N THR A 255 29.70 -16.80 -17.30
CA THR A 255 30.39 -16.75 -15.99
C THR A 255 29.78 -15.73 -15.02
N THR A 256 28.65 -15.10 -15.35
CA THR A 256 28.00 -14.14 -14.44
C THR A 256 26.50 -14.36 -14.36
N PHE A 257 25.93 -14.21 -13.17
CA PHE A 257 24.50 -14.31 -12.91
C PHE A 257 23.82 -12.94 -12.78
N ARG A 258 24.54 -11.94 -12.27
CA ARG A 258 24.10 -10.59 -11.88
C ARG A 258 23.00 -10.58 -10.81
N PRO A 259 23.30 -11.07 -9.58
CA PRO A 259 22.29 -11.28 -8.54
C PRO A 259 21.55 -10.00 -8.12
N SER A 260 22.22 -8.85 -8.13
CA SER A 260 21.65 -7.56 -7.69
C SER A 260 20.97 -6.76 -8.81
N GLN A 261 21.05 -7.22 -10.07
CA GLN A 261 20.37 -6.54 -11.17
C GLN A 261 18.86 -6.79 -11.07
N THR A 262 18.03 -5.77 -11.30
CA THR A 262 16.58 -5.95 -11.41
C THR A 262 16.21 -6.85 -12.60
N VAL A 263 15.18 -7.67 -12.41
CA VAL A 263 14.69 -8.58 -13.45
C VAL A 263 13.60 -7.91 -14.30
N THR A 264 13.54 -8.23 -15.58
CA THR A 264 12.42 -7.82 -16.45
C THR A 264 11.31 -8.88 -16.47
N ALA A 265 10.12 -8.48 -16.92
CA ALA A 265 9.01 -9.41 -17.12
C ALA A 265 9.39 -10.60 -18.01
N SER A 266 10.06 -10.35 -19.15
CA SER A 266 10.52 -11.43 -20.04
C SER A 266 11.52 -12.36 -19.37
N GLN A 267 12.45 -11.84 -18.56
CA GLN A 267 13.42 -12.68 -17.85
C GLN A 267 12.75 -13.58 -16.82
N TYR A 268 11.75 -13.08 -16.09
CA TYR A 268 11.01 -13.88 -15.13
C TYR A 268 10.09 -14.91 -15.83
N MET A 269 9.40 -14.48 -16.89
CA MET A 269 8.56 -15.37 -17.69
C MET A 269 9.37 -16.52 -18.32
N GLU A 270 10.61 -16.27 -18.73
CA GLU A 270 11.50 -17.31 -19.24
C GLU A 270 11.75 -18.42 -18.21
N PHE A 271 11.88 -18.07 -16.92
CA PHE A 271 11.99 -19.08 -15.86
C PHE A 271 10.75 -19.97 -15.81
N ILE A 272 9.56 -19.37 -15.87
CA ILE A 272 8.28 -20.08 -15.88
C ILE A 272 8.15 -20.98 -17.10
N LEU A 273 8.44 -20.47 -18.31
CA LEU A 273 8.35 -21.28 -19.54
C LEU A 273 9.29 -22.47 -19.53
N ARG A 274 10.50 -22.32 -18.96
CA ARG A 274 11.43 -23.44 -18.80
C ARG A 274 10.91 -24.48 -17.83
N ALA A 275 10.34 -24.08 -16.70
CA ALA A 275 9.72 -25.00 -15.76
C ALA A 275 8.53 -25.75 -16.35
N LEU A 276 7.72 -25.05 -17.16
CA LEU A 276 6.56 -25.63 -17.84
C LEU A 276 6.95 -26.44 -19.09
N GLY A 277 8.21 -26.39 -19.55
CA GLY A 277 8.67 -27.11 -20.74
C GLY A 277 8.31 -26.45 -22.09
N TYR A 278 7.97 -25.17 -22.10
CA TYR A 278 7.73 -24.35 -23.31
C TYR A 278 8.96 -23.55 -23.75
N SER A 279 10.04 -23.61 -23.00
CA SER A 279 11.36 -23.11 -23.35
C SER A 279 12.44 -24.01 -22.76
N SER A 280 13.71 -23.79 -23.12
CA SER A 280 14.84 -24.57 -22.62
C SER A 280 16.08 -23.71 -22.40
N ALA A 281 17.14 -24.32 -21.85
CA ALA A 281 18.44 -23.68 -21.69
C ALA A 281 19.07 -23.26 -23.03
N ASP A 282 18.66 -23.84 -24.16
CA ASP A 282 19.18 -23.49 -25.48
C ASP A 282 18.67 -22.12 -25.96
N ASN A 283 17.52 -21.66 -25.45
CA ASN A 283 17.04 -20.33 -25.76
C ASN A 283 17.93 -19.27 -25.10
N LYS A 284 18.55 -18.41 -25.92
CA LYS A 284 19.39 -17.28 -25.49
C LYS A 284 18.80 -15.92 -25.87
N ASP A 285 17.71 -15.88 -26.64
CA ASP A 285 17.01 -14.66 -27.01
C ASP A 285 15.66 -14.57 -26.29
N LEU A 286 15.48 -13.49 -25.51
CA LEU A 286 14.29 -13.26 -24.71
C LEU A 286 13.29 -12.30 -25.37
N SER A 287 13.57 -11.86 -26.60
CA SER A 287 12.71 -10.93 -27.34
C SER A 287 11.32 -11.50 -27.60
N GLY A 288 11.22 -12.80 -27.88
CA GLY A 288 9.97 -13.52 -28.13
C GLY A 288 9.32 -14.16 -26.90
N THR A 289 9.90 -14.03 -25.70
CA THR A 289 9.46 -14.80 -24.52
C THR A 289 8.00 -14.56 -24.15
N LEU A 290 7.53 -13.31 -24.13
CA LEU A 290 6.14 -13.02 -23.76
C LEU A 290 5.15 -13.51 -24.83
N THR A 291 5.50 -13.39 -26.11
CA THR A 291 4.69 -13.96 -27.20
C THR A 291 4.63 -15.48 -27.14
N ASN A 292 5.74 -16.14 -26.76
CA ASN A 292 5.77 -17.58 -26.53
C ASN A 292 4.84 -17.97 -25.35
N ALA A 293 4.86 -17.21 -24.26
CA ALA A 293 3.97 -17.42 -23.12
C ALA A 293 2.49 -17.28 -23.51
N LEU A 294 2.14 -16.27 -24.31
CA LEU A 294 0.78 -16.08 -24.81
C LEU A 294 0.36 -17.26 -25.71
N THR A 295 1.22 -17.66 -26.65
CA THR A 295 0.93 -18.75 -27.61
C THR A 295 0.64 -20.08 -26.91
N ASN A 296 1.30 -20.34 -25.78
CA ASN A 296 1.11 -21.55 -24.98
C ASN A 296 0.07 -21.38 -23.86
N GLY A 297 -0.68 -20.27 -23.82
CA GLY A 297 -1.73 -20.04 -22.84
C GLY A 297 -1.26 -19.83 -21.40
N VAL A 298 0.03 -19.54 -21.19
CA VAL A 298 0.59 -19.22 -19.87
C VAL A 298 0.12 -17.84 -19.42
N ILE A 299 0.02 -16.90 -20.37
CA ILE A 299 -0.54 -15.56 -20.14
C ILE A 299 -1.65 -15.24 -21.14
N THR A 300 -2.48 -14.25 -20.82
CA THR A 300 -3.52 -13.69 -21.69
C THR A 300 -3.03 -12.47 -22.49
N GLU A 301 -3.84 -11.97 -23.42
CA GLU A 301 -3.54 -10.74 -24.16
C GLU A 301 -3.48 -9.50 -23.25
N GLY A 302 -4.37 -9.41 -22.26
CA GLY A 302 -4.36 -8.31 -21.27
C GLY A 302 -3.12 -8.34 -20.38
N GLU A 303 -2.65 -9.54 -20.04
CA GLU A 303 -1.40 -9.74 -19.29
C GLU A 303 -0.17 -9.40 -20.13
N LEU A 304 -0.15 -9.76 -21.42
CA LEU A 304 0.91 -9.35 -22.33
C LEU A 304 1.04 -7.81 -22.38
N ALA A 305 -0.07 -7.09 -22.56
CA ALA A 305 -0.07 -5.63 -22.58
C ALA A 305 0.42 -5.04 -21.26
N ALA A 306 0.00 -5.62 -20.12
CA ALA A 306 0.44 -5.17 -18.79
C ALA A 306 1.93 -5.43 -18.52
N LEU A 307 2.48 -6.56 -18.99
CA LEU A 307 3.87 -6.95 -18.77
C LEU A 307 4.85 -6.24 -19.71
N GLN A 308 4.39 -5.73 -20.85
CA GLN A 308 5.19 -4.89 -21.75
C GLN A 308 5.31 -3.44 -21.26
N GLY A 309 4.44 -3.02 -20.33
CA GLY A 309 4.39 -1.65 -19.81
C GLY A 309 5.02 -1.48 -18.42
N GLY A 310 5.89 -0.47 -18.27
CA GLY A 310 6.38 -0.02 -16.97
C GLY A 310 7.46 -0.89 -16.33
N THR A 311 7.75 -0.63 -15.05
CA THR A 311 8.72 -1.39 -14.26
C THR A 311 8.09 -2.69 -13.78
N PHE A 312 8.80 -3.81 -13.93
CA PHE A 312 8.37 -5.10 -13.39
C PHE A 312 8.57 -5.14 -11.87
N LEU A 313 7.47 -5.23 -11.12
CA LEU A 313 7.47 -5.21 -9.66
C LEU A 313 7.24 -6.61 -9.08
N ARG A 314 7.48 -6.75 -7.78
CA ARG A 314 7.18 -7.99 -7.05
C ARG A 314 5.68 -8.31 -7.05
N ALA A 315 4.82 -7.29 -7.16
CA ALA A 315 3.40 -7.43 -7.48
C ALA A 315 3.17 -8.23 -8.78
N ASP A 316 3.88 -7.89 -9.85
CA ASP A 316 3.76 -8.57 -11.15
C ASP A 316 4.30 -9.98 -11.10
N LEU A 317 5.41 -10.16 -10.38
CA LEU A 317 5.96 -11.49 -10.12
C LEU A 317 4.92 -12.37 -9.44
N ALA A 318 4.33 -11.92 -8.33
CA ALA A 318 3.31 -12.67 -7.60
C ALA A 318 2.08 -12.95 -8.48
N TYR A 319 1.61 -11.95 -9.25
CA TYR A 319 0.51 -12.11 -10.19
C TYR A 319 0.79 -13.23 -11.20
N VAL A 320 1.93 -13.16 -11.89
CA VAL A 320 2.29 -14.14 -12.91
C VAL A 320 2.52 -15.53 -12.30
N SER A 321 3.15 -15.61 -11.12
CA SER A 321 3.34 -16.88 -10.42
C SER A 321 2.02 -17.56 -10.09
N TYR A 322 1.03 -16.79 -9.61
CA TYR A 322 -0.27 -17.31 -9.23
C TYR A 322 -1.02 -17.87 -10.44
N TYR A 323 -1.14 -17.10 -11.52
CA TYR A 323 -1.85 -17.57 -12.71
C TYR A 323 -1.09 -18.62 -13.51
N ALA A 324 0.23 -18.71 -13.36
CA ALA A 324 1.01 -19.82 -13.91
C ALA A 324 0.65 -21.17 -13.26
N LEU A 325 0.04 -21.19 -12.07
CA LEU A 325 -0.45 -22.43 -11.46
C LEU A 325 -1.53 -23.10 -12.31
N ASP A 326 -2.30 -22.33 -13.08
CA ASP A 326 -3.34 -22.90 -13.94
C ASP A 326 -2.83 -23.16 -15.37
N ALA A 327 -1.55 -22.86 -15.65
CA ALA A 327 -0.94 -23.15 -16.94
C ALA A 327 -0.64 -24.64 -17.07
N ALA A 328 -0.96 -25.23 -18.23
CA ALA A 328 -0.65 -26.62 -18.54
C ALA A 328 0.87 -26.83 -18.65
N VAL A 329 1.37 -27.95 -18.13
CA VAL A 329 2.75 -28.38 -18.39
C VAL A 329 2.84 -28.96 -19.80
N SER A 330 3.88 -28.57 -20.55
CA SER A 330 4.13 -29.01 -21.93
C SER A 330 4.09 -30.54 -22.05
N GLY A 331 3.31 -31.03 -23.00
CA GLY A 331 3.12 -32.47 -23.22
C GLY A 331 2.25 -33.18 -22.17
N SER A 332 1.68 -32.46 -21.20
CA SER A 332 0.79 -32.98 -20.16
C SER A 332 -0.61 -32.35 -20.25
N ARG A 333 -1.59 -33.02 -19.64
CA ARG A 333 -2.92 -32.42 -19.36
C ARG A 333 -3.00 -31.79 -17.97
N GLN A 334 -1.98 -31.99 -17.14
CA GLN A 334 -1.90 -31.42 -15.81
C GLN A 334 -1.41 -29.98 -15.86
N THR A 335 -1.97 -29.16 -14.97
CA THR A 335 -1.46 -27.82 -14.71
C THR A 335 -0.24 -27.88 -13.78
N LEU A 336 0.47 -26.76 -13.67
CA LEU A 336 1.51 -26.62 -12.65
C LEU A 336 0.93 -26.84 -11.25
N GLY A 337 -0.24 -26.28 -10.96
CA GLY A 337 -0.93 -26.45 -9.69
C GLY A 337 -1.26 -27.92 -9.39
N ASP A 338 -1.76 -28.68 -10.37
CA ASP A 338 -1.99 -30.12 -10.22
C ASP A 338 -0.68 -30.85 -9.89
N THR A 339 0.39 -30.52 -10.61
CA THR A 339 1.71 -31.11 -10.39
C THR A 339 2.24 -30.83 -8.97
N LEU A 340 1.99 -29.63 -8.43
CA LEU A 340 2.41 -29.25 -7.08
C LEU A 340 1.55 -29.93 -6.00
N MET A 341 0.26 -30.12 -6.24
CA MET A 341 -0.62 -30.89 -5.35
C MET A 341 -0.21 -32.37 -5.32
N ASP A 342 0.11 -32.96 -6.47
CA ASP A 342 0.62 -34.34 -6.56
C ASP A 342 1.96 -34.51 -5.81
N LYS A 343 2.80 -33.47 -5.80
CA LYS A 343 4.03 -33.41 -5.00
C LYS A 343 3.78 -33.12 -3.51
N GLY A 344 2.55 -32.82 -3.11
CA GLY A 344 2.19 -32.49 -1.72
C GLY A 344 2.67 -31.12 -1.25
N VAL A 345 2.94 -30.18 -2.15
CA VAL A 345 3.38 -28.81 -1.81
C VAL A 345 2.26 -28.03 -1.13
N PHE A 346 1.03 -28.21 -1.62
CA PHE A 346 -0.20 -27.73 -0.98
C PHE A 346 -1.35 -28.69 -1.30
N THR A 347 -2.43 -28.58 -0.54
CA THR A 347 -3.62 -29.40 -0.66
C THR A 347 -4.69 -28.71 -1.50
N VAL A 348 -5.66 -29.49 -1.99
CA VAL A 348 -6.85 -28.95 -2.68
C VAL A 348 -7.61 -27.94 -1.82
N ARG A 349 -7.66 -28.15 -0.49
CA ARG A 349 -8.31 -27.21 0.45
C ARG A 349 -7.56 -25.88 0.51
N GLU A 350 -6.23 -25.91 0.54
CA GLU A 350 -5.41 -24.68 0.52
C GLU A 350 -5.55 -23.94 -0.81
N LYS A 351 -5.61 -24.65 -1.95
CA LYS A 351 -5.90 -24.03 -3.25
C LYS A 351 -7.28 -23.37 -3.26
N GLN A 352 -8.32 -24.05 -2.80
CA GLN A 352 -9.68 -23.47 -2.70
C GLN A 352 -9.74 -22.25 -1.79
N ALA A 353 -9.03 -22.29 -0.65
CA ALA A 353 -8.94 -21.15 0.25
C ALA A 353 -8.19 -19.96 -0.39
N ALA A 354 -7.10 -20.24 -1.12
CA ALA A 354 -6.35 -19.26 -1.87
C ALA A 354 -7.17 -18.62 -2.99
N ASP A 355 -7.90 -19.43 -3.77
CA ASP A 355 -8.76 -18.96 -4.85
C ASP A 355 -9.89 -18.05 -4.34
N ALA A 356 -10.43 -18.34 -3.15
CA ALA A 356 -11.47 -17.52 -2.52
C ALA A 356 -10.99 -16.11 -2.12
N LEU A 357 -9.68 -15.90 -1.96
CA LEU A 357 -9.10 -14.57 -1.68
C LEU A 357 -9.05 -13.70 -2.93
N VAL A 358 -8.79 -14.29 -4.11
CA VAL A 358 -8.58 -13.56 -5.36
C VAL A 358 -9.92 -13.32 -6.05
N THR A 359 -10.58 -12.23 -5.66
CA THR A 359 -11.89 -11.84 -6.22
C THR A 359 -11.80 -11.01 -7.51
N SER A 360 -10.63 -10.43 -7.80
CA SER A 360 -10.41 -9.67 -9.02
C SER A 360 -10.22 -10.61 -10.23
N GLY A 361 -10.84 -10.28 -11.37
CA GLY A 361 -10.68 -11.06 -12.59
C GLY A 361 -9.24 -11.09 -13.11
N ARG A 362 -8.87 -12.22 -13.72
CA ARG A 362 -7.67 -12.35 -14.53
C ARG A 362 -7.76 -11.40 -15.73
N LYS A 363 -6.67 -10.71 -16.05
CA LYS A 363 -6.62 -9.70 -17.11
C LYS A 363 -6.74 -10.27 -18.51
#